data_AF-A0A6P0LZG8-F1
#
_entry.id   AF-A0A6P0LZG8-F1
#
_cell.length_a   1.000
_cell.length_b   1.000
_cell.length_c   1.000
_cell.angle_alpha   90.00
_cell.angle_beta   90.00
_cell.angle_gamma   90.00
#
_symmetry.space_group_name_H-M   'P 1'
#
loop_
_entity.id
_entity.type
_entity.pdbx_description
1 polymer ?
#
loop_
_entity_poly.entity_id
_entity_poly.type
_entity_poly.pdbx_seq_one_letter_code
_entity_poly.pdbx_strand_id
1 'polypeptide(L)' 'MPLRRKLLAHIDQYPDSAYYTLRYRQNDNNVIMRLRAWGSKVEVLFPRELRQSMKQDIEQTWQLYQHPLD' A
#
# COMPACT_ATOMS: atom_id res chain seq x y z
N MET A 1 16.81 -15.67 -8.56
CA MET A 1 15.80 -15.01 -9.45
C MET A 1 14.49 -14.73 -8.70
N PRO A 2 14.38 -13.77 -7.76
CA PRO A 2 13.19 -13.75 -6.89
C PRO A 2 12.23 -12.58 -7.14
N LEU A 3 12.70 -11.32 -7.12
CA LEU A 3 11.79 -10.17 -6.96
C LEU A 3 11.06 -9.76 -8.24
N ARG A 4 11.78 -9.63 -9.36
CA ARG A 4 11.20 -9.20 -10.65
C ARG A 4 10.09 -10.13 -11.11
N ARG A 5 10.31 -11.46 -11.05
CA ARG A 5 9.29 -12.44 -11.48
C ARG A 5 8.07 -12.42 -10.57
N LYS A 6 8.26 -12.29 -9.25
CA LYS A 6 7.15 -12.14 -8.29
C LYS A 6 6.35 -10.86 -8.54
N LEU A 7 7.02 -9.76 -8.85
CA LEU A 7 6.36 -8.49 -9.18
C LEU A 7 5.55 -8.61 -10.47
N LEU A 8 6.13 -9.17 -11.53
CA LEU A 8 5.41 -9.39 -12.79
C LEU A 8 4.20 -10.30 -12.58
N ALA A 9 4.37 -11.43 -11.89
CA ALA A 9 3.26 -12.34 -11.60
C ALA A 9 2.15 -11.68 -10.75
N HIS A 10 2.50 -10.77 -9.85
CA HIS A 10 1.52 -10.00 -9.09
C HIS A 10 0.81 -8.96 -9.97
N ILE A 11 1.53 -8.28 -10.86
CA ILE A 11 0.94 -7.33 -11.82
C ILE A 11 -0.04 -8.06 -12.76
N ASP A 12 0.34 -9.24 -13.25
CA ASP A 12 -0.48 -10.05 -14.15
C ASP A 12 -1.81 -10.51 -13.51
N GLN A 13 -1.90 -10.54 -12.18
CA GLN A 13 -3.15 -10.85 -11.45
C GLN A 13 -4.17 -9.71 -11.49
N TYR A 14 -3.75 -8.47 -11.77
CA TYR A 14 -4.60 -7.28 -11.74
C TYR A 14 -4.49 -6.49 -13.05
N PRO A 15 -4.90 -7.07 -14.19
CA PRO A 15 -4.70 -6.48 -15.52
C PRO A 15 -5.39 -5.12 -15.72
N ASP A 16 -6.48 -4.87 -15.00
CA ASP A 16 -7.24 -3.61 -15.08
C ASP A 16 -6.70 -2.51 -14.14
N SER A 17 -5.68 -2.81 -13.34
CA SER A 17 -5.07 -1.83 -12.44
C SER A 17 -4.12 -0.90 -13.18
N ALA A 18 -4.15 0.37 -12.81
CA ALA A 18 -3.18 1.35 -13.29
C ALA A 18 -1.93 1.38 -12.39
N TYR A 19 -0.75 1.32 -13.01
CA TYR A 19 0.53 1.31 -12.30
C TYR A 19 1.25 2.64 -12.47
N TYR A 20 1.67 3.23 -11.36
CA TYR A 20 2.35 4.53 -11.34
C TYR A 20 3.70 4.43 -10.63
N THR A 21 4.63 5.28 -11.05
CA THR A 21 5.87 5.52 -10.33
C THR A 21 5.86 6.94 -9.80
N LEU A 22 6.43 7.12 -8.61
CA LEU A 22 6.50 8.41 -7.95
C LEU A 22 7.92 8.64 -7.44
N ARG A 23 8.48 9.81 -7.71
CA ARG A 23 9.68 10.30 -7.04
C ARG A 23 9.24 11.20 -5.90
N TYR A 24 9.65 10.87 -4.68
CA TYR A 24 9.31 11.62 -3.48
C TYR A 24 10.49 11.58 -2.50
N ARG A 25 10.47 12.48 -1.52
CA ARG A 25 11.48 12.48 -0.44
C ARG A 25 11.11 11.39 0.58
N GLN A 26 12.10 10.72 1.13
CA GLN A 26 11.84 9.82 2.26
C GLN A 26 11.15 10.60 3.38
N ASN A 27 10.06 10.04 3.93
CA ASN A 27 9.21 10.68 4.94
C ASN A 27 8.50 11.97 4.47
N ASP A 28 8.24 12.12 3.16
CA ASP A 28 7.39 13.20 2.67
C ASP A 28 5.94 13.04 3.13
N ASN A 29 5.55 13.86 4.11
CA ASN A 29 4.21 13.82 4.69
C ASN A 29 3.10 14.05 3.67
N ASN A 30 3.31 14.86 2.62
CA ASN A 30 2.27 15.09 1.61
C ASN A 30 1.94 13.82 0.83
N VAL A 31 2.96 13.02 0.54
CA VAL A 31 2.78 11.73 -0.16
C VAL A 31 2.17 10.71 0.79
N ILE A 32 2.73 10.58 1.99
CA ILE A 32 2.29 9.58 2.98
C ILE A 32 0.83 9.81 3.38
N MET A 33 0.45 11.06 3.68
CA MET A 33 -0.93 11.37 4.07
C MET A 33 -1.93 11.13 2.92
N ARG A 34 -1.56 11.38 1.67
CA ARG A 34 -2.43 11.09 0.51
C ARG A 34 -2.62 9.60 0.31
N LEU A 35 -1.55 8.80 0.40
CA LEU A 35 -1.64 7.34 0.31
C LEU A 35 -2.54 6.77 1.41
N ARG A 36 -2.41 7.28 2.65
CA ARG A 36 -3.30 6.93 3.76
C ARG A 36 -4.76 7.30 3.50
N ALA A 37 -5.00 8.50 2.97
CA ALA A 37 -6.34 8.96 2.64
C ALA A 37 -7.01 8.12 1.54
N TRP A 38 -6.23 7.57 0.60
CA TRP A 38 -6.74 6.64 -0.41
C TRP A 38 -7.00 5.24 0.15
N GLY A 39 -6.28 4.82 1.20
CA GLY A 39 -6.52 3.56 1.91
C GLY A 39 -6.54 2.36 0.96
N SER A 40 -7.61 1.56 1.00
CA SER A 40 -7.76 0.35 0.18
C SER A 40 -7.89 0.60 -1.33
N LYS A 41 -7.95 1.86 -1.79
CA LYS A 41 -8.00 2.20 -3.22
C LYS A 41 -6.62 2.24 -3.89
N VAL A 42 -5.54 2.13 -3.11
CA VAL A 42 -4.17 2.12 -3.62
C VAL A 42 -3.35 1.07 -2.89
N GLU A 43 -2.38 0.48 -3.58
CA GLU A 43 -1.41 -0.42 -2.98
C GLU A 43 0.02 0.07 -3.29
N VAL A 44 0.83 0.21 -2.25
CA VAL A 44 2.27 0.48 -2.42
C VAL A 44 2.99 -0.84 -2.63
N LEU A 45 3.61 -1.01 -3.79
CA LEU A 45 4.46 -2.18 -4.07
C LEU A 45 5.88 -1.98 -3.53
N PHE A 46 6.46 -0.80 -3.73
CA PHE A 46 7.80 -0.42 -3.26
C PHE A 46 7.86 1.08 -2.89
N PRO A 47 8.76 1.49 -1.98
CA PRO A 47 9.70 0.65 -1.22
C PRO A 47 9.01 -0.19 -0.13
N ARG A 48 9.67 -1.27 0.33
CA ARG A 48 9.06 -2.27 1.23
C ARG A 48 8.66 -1.66 2.57
N GLU A 49 9.46 -0.71 3.05
CA GLU A 49 9.26 0.01 4.30
C GLU A 49 7.96 0.82 4.24
N LEU A 50 7.73 1.55 3.14
CA LEU A 50 6.49 2.30 2.94
C LEU A 50 5.29 1.35 2.80
N ARG A 51 5.43 0.27 2.02
CA ARG A 51 4.40 -0.78 1.93
C ARG A 51 4.01 -1.32 3.30
N GLN A 52 5.00 -1.64 4.13
CA GLN A 52 4.78 -2.20 5.46
C GLN A 52 4.07 -1.20 6.39
N SER A 53 4.44 0.08 6.31
CA SER A 53 3.74 1.14 7.05
C SER A 53 2.28 1.27 6.63
N MET A 54 1.98 1.28 5.33
CA MET A 54 0.59 1.36 4.86
C MET A 54 -0.23 0.13 5.27
N LYS A 55 0.37 -1.06 5.21
CA LYS A 55 -0.25 -2.29 5.72
C LYS A 55 -0.60 -2.17 7.21
N GLN A 56 0.34 -1.71 8.03
CA GLN A 56 0.13 -1.54 9.47
C GLN A 56 -0.97 -0.53 9.77
N ASP A 57 -1.01 0.59 9.06
CA ASP A 57 -2.05 1.61 9.24
C ASP A 57 -3.46 1.03 8.96
N ILE A 58 -3.60 0.21 7.90
CA ILE A 58 -4.86 -0.47 7.57
C ILE A 58 -5.22 -1.53 8.62
N GLU A 59 -4.27 -2.35 9.06
CA GLU A 59 -4.48 -3.38 10.08
C GLU A 59 -4.90 -2.77 11.42
N GLN A 60 -4.25 -1.69 11.86
CA GLN A 60 -4.62 -0.95 13.07
C GLN A 60 -6.00 -0.33 12.96
N THR A 61 -6.32 0.27 11.81
CA THR A 61 -7.65 0.83 11.56
C THR A 61 -8.70 -0.27 11.63
N TRP A 62 -8.45 -1.44 11.03
CA TRP A 62 -9.34 -2.59 11.08
C TRP A 62 -9.56 -3.10 12.50
N GLN A 63 -8.52 -3.15 13.34
CA GLN A 63 -8.61 -3.56 14.75
C GLN A 63 -9.63 -2.73 15.55
N LEU A 64 -9.78 -1.44 15.26
CA LEU A 64 -10.76 -0.57 15.94
C LEU A 64 -12.22 -1.04 15.72
N TYR A 65 -12.49 -1.73 14.61
CA TYR A 65 -13.82 -2.23 14.26
C TYR A 65 -14.00 -3.72 14.56
N GLN A 66 -12.98 -4.40 15.13
CA GLN A 66 -13.10 -5.81 15.49
C GLN A 66 -13.88 -6.05 16.78
N HIS A 67 -14.09 -5.02 17.58
CA HIS A 67 -14.99 -5.06 18.72
C HIS A 67 -16.36 -4.53 18.29
N PRO A 68 -17.41 -5.36 18.26
CA PRO A 68 -18.77 -4.90 18.03
C PRO A 68 -19.14 -3.84 19.06
N LEU A 69 -19.96 -2.86 18.67
CA LEU A 69 -20.51 -1.86 19.58
C LEU A 69 -21.66 -2.42 20.46
N ASP A 70 -21.74 -3.75 20.59
CA ASP A 70 -22.83 -4.50 21.23
C ASP A 70 -22.38 -5.09 22.58
#